data_AF-A0AAE0MEX3-F1
#
_entry.id   AF-A0AAE0MEX3-F1
#
_cell.length_a   1.000
_cell.length_b   1.000
_cell.length_c   1.000
_cell.angle_alpha   90.00
_cell.angle_beta   90.00
_cell.angle_gamma   90.00
#
_symmetry.space_group_name_H-M   'P 1'
#
loop_
_entity.id
_entity.type
_entity.pdbx_description
1 polymer ?
#
loop_
_entity_poly.entity_id
_entity_poly.type
_entity_poly.pdbx_seq_one_letter_code
_entity_poly.pdbx_strand_id
1 'polypeptide(L)'
;MAQRATAQDSIQGGAIYSLPAGSSDTITTISGAFRVPDASIPLSGPTANHQGVYAFSIWVGIGGWNDFYGTASACPAGSGVLRAGIDVYYDGFEDVPMQPVAWYQYGVSHEGGNFAYAGFSSEPGDLIKITVSGVSSNVTAIIENYGKVNTTVGNTPIQKMPPTFGFQGSEVAKTLCRSEAGWIVENGMSETVPPEPVVLANFTEVVFGELDVSTSSGAKGSATTAKLVNINLPDQGGKLTDCSAPNASELRCRRTLN
;
A
#
# COMPACT_ATOMS: atom_id res chain seq x y z
N MET A 1 13.55 16.24 19.43
CA MET A 1 14.30 16.53 18.18
C MET A 1 14.05 15.32 17.30
N ALA A 2 13.22 15.44 16.26
CA ALA A 2 12.82 14.27 15.45
C ALA A 2 14.06 13.63 14.81
N GLN A 3 14.22 12.32 15.01
CA GLN A 3 15.33 11.58 14.42
C GLN A 3 15.15 11.57 12.90
N ARG A 4 16.22 11.89 12.15
CA ARG A 4 16.18 11.73 10.69
C ARG A 4 16.26 10.24 10.38
N ALA A 5 15.30 9.74 9.60
CA ALA A 5 15.32 8.38 9.08
C ALA A 5 16.66 8.08 8.39
N THR A 6 17.21 6.89 8.64
CA THR A 6 18.39 6.40 7.94
C THR A 6 18.02 5.70 6.63
N ALA A 7 19.00 5.44 5.75
CA ALA A 7 18.77 4.69 4.52
C ALA A 7 18.28 3.25 4.72
N GLN A 8 18.32 2.73 5.95
CA GLN A 8 17.78 1.42 6.30
C GLN A 8 16.35 1.49 6.85
N ASP A 9 15.88 2.68 7.24
CA ASP A 9 14.57 2.86 7.83
C ASP A 9 13.51 2.84 6.72
N SER A 10 12.47 2.04 6.91
CA SER A 10 11.41 1.86 5.93
C SER A 10 10.08 1.69 6.65
N ILE A 11 9.08 2.49 6.26
CA ILE A 11 7.69 2.25 6.66
C ILE A 11 7.00 1.24 5.75
N GLN A 12 7.65 0.73 4.71
CA GLN A 12 7.02 -0.07 3.66
C GLN A 12 7.53 -1.52 3.67
N GLY A 13 6.61 -2.46 3.69
CA GLY A 13 6.83 -3.89 3.47
C GLY A 13 5.99 -4.38 2.28
N GLY A 14 6.54 -5.24 1.42
CA GLY A 14 5.82 -5.79 0.28
C GLY A 14 6.72 -6.07 -0.90
N ALA A 15 6.23 -5.83 -2.11
CA ALA A 15 6.99 -5.99 -3.34
C ALA A 15 6.84 -4.78 -4.26
N ILE A 16 7.98 -4.30 -4.78
CA ILE A 16 8.08 -3.20 -5.72
C ILE A 16 8.53 -3.74 -7.07
N TYR A 17 7.66 -3.67 -8.07
CA TYR A 17 7.98 -3.98 -9.44
C TYR A 17 8.54 -2.73 -10.13
N SER A 18 9.76 -2.81 -10.65
CA SER A 18 10.41 -1.72 -11.37
C SER A 18 10.77 -2.15 -12.79
N LEU A 19 10.57 -1.28 -13.76
CA LEU A 19 11.06 -1.50 -15.12
C LEU A 19 12.59 -1.38 -15.16
N PRO A 20 13.27 -2.09 -16.09
CA PRO A 20 14.71 -1.93 -16.27
C PRO A 20 15.09 -0.47 -16.55
N ALA A 21 16.23 -0.04 -16.00
CA ALA A 21 16.76 1.29 -16.25
C ALA A 21 16.95 1.53 -17.75
N GLY A 22 16.47 2.67 -18.26
CA GLY A 22 16.53 3.02 -19.69
C GLY A 22 15.47 2.34 -20.56
N SER A 23 14.53 1.58 -19.99
CA SER A 23 13.36 1.07 -20.72
C SER A 23 12.48 2.21 -21.22
N SER A 24 11.99 2.10 -22.45
CA SER A 24 10.92 2.97 -22.99
C SER A 24 9.51 2.45 -22.66
N ASP A 25 9.42 1.28 -22.04
CA ASP A 25 8.15 0.71 -21.59
C ASP A 25 7.62 1.48 -20.38
N THR A 26 6.32 1.37 -20.14
CA THR A 26 5.62 2.05 -19.05
C THR A 26 4.62 1.09 -18.42
N ILE A 27 4.52 1.11 -17.10
CA ILE A 27 3.48 0.40 -16.38
C ILE A 27 2.15 1.11 -16.66
N THR A 28 1.17 0.35 -17.14
CA THR A 28 -0.17 0.85 -17.47
C THR A 28 -1.20 0.42 -16.46
N THR A 29 -1.06 -0.75 -15.86
CA THR A 29 -2.00 -1.28 -14.87
C THR A 29 -1.30 -2.15 -13.85
N ILE A 30 -1.78 -2.11 -12.61
CA ILE A 30 -1.43 -3.04 -11.54
C ILE A 30 -2.70 -3.44 -10.81
N SER A 31 -2.81 -4.71 -10.43
CA SER A 31 -3.88 -5.18 -9.56
C SER A 31 -3.38 -6.14 -8.49
N GLY A 32 -4.13 -6.23 -7.40
CA GLY A 32 -3.92 -7.24 -6.36
C GLY A 32 -5.19 -7.38 -5.52
N ALA A 33 -5.39 -8.58 -5.00
CA ALA A 33 -6.47 -8.88 -4.06
C ALA A 33 -5.88 -9.35 -2.73
N PHE A 34 -6.48 -8.95 -1.62
CA PHE A 34 -6.05 -9.36 -0.28
C PHE A 34 -7.25 -9.44 0.65
N ARG A 35 -7.08 -10.16 1.76
CA ARG A 35 -8.03 -10.13 2.86
C ARG A 35 -7.62 -9.06 3.86
N VAL A 36 -8.58 -8.25 4.30
CA VAL A 36 -8.34 -7.33 5.43
C VAL A 36 -8.04 -8.18 6.67
N PRO A 37 -6.84 -8.09 7.26
CA PRO A 37 -6.51 -8.89 8.43
C PRO A 37 -7.12 -8.27 9.68
N ASP A 38 -7.22 -9.07 10.75
CA ASP A 38 -7.44 -8.53 12.09
C ASP A 38 -6.22 -7.72 12.53
N ALA A 39 -6.48 -6.63 13.25
CA ALA A 39 -5.48 -5.82 13.93
C ALA A 39 -5.58 -6.00 15.44
N SER A 40 -4.45 -5.92 16.14
CA SER A 40 -4.39 -5.93 17.60
C SER A 40 -3.22 -5.09 18.12
N ILE A 41 -3.19 -4.89 19.44
CA ILE A 41 -2.00 -4.39 20.14
C ILE A 41 -0.86 -5.42 20.00
N PRO A 42 0.39 -4.98 19.73
CA PRO A 42 1.58 -5.82 19.88
C PRO A 42 1.79 -6.24 21.33
N LEU A 43 2.07 -7.52 21.55
CA LEU A 43 2.27 -8.08 22.90
C LEU A 43 3.75 -8.13 23.31
N SER A 44 4.67 -7.82 22.39
CA SER A 44 6.12 -7.81 22.61
C SER A 44 6.78 -6.60 21.94
N GLY A 45 8.03 -6.35 22.33
CA GLY A 45 8.87 -5.31 21.73
C GLY A 45 8.68 -3.93 22.34
N PRO A 46 9.39 -2.91 21.82
CA PRO A 46 9.40 -1.55 22.36
C PRO A 46 8.04 -0.85 22.37
N THR A 47 7.10 -1.31 21.55
CA THR A 47 5.76 -0.73 21.41
C THR A 47 4.66 -1.56 22.06
N ALA A 48 5.02 -2.60 22.82
CA ALA A 48 4.07 -3.44 23.52
C ALA A 48 3.23 -2.63 24.52
N ASN A 49 1.91 -2.83 24.52
CA ASN A 49 0.96 -2.17 25.43
C ASN A 49 1.01 -0.64 25.41
N HIS A 50 1.50 -0.03 24.32
CA HIS A 50 1.41 1.42 24.13
C HIS A 50 -0.06 1.87 24.16
N GLN A 51 -0.34 2.95 24.88
CA GLN A 51 -1.69 3.54 24.91
C GLN A 51 -1.80 4.56 23.77
N GLY A 52 -2.52 4.20 22.71
CA GLY A 52 -2.65 5.02 21.50
C GLY A 52 -3.30 4.28 20.34
N VAL A 53 -3.39 4.97 19.20
CA VAL A 53 -3.86 4.37 17.94
C VAL A 53 -2.73 3.57 17.31
N TYR A 54 -3.04 2.34 16.90
CA TYR A 54 -2.18 1.51 16.10
C TYR A 54 -2.73 1.46 14.68
N ALA A 55 -1.87 1.53 13.68
CA ALA A 55 -2.34 1.49 12.30
C ALA A 55 -1.38 0.79 11.35
N PHE A 56 -1.91 0.38 10.22
CA PHE A 56 -1.17 0.11 8.99
C PHE A 56 -2.11 0.31 7.81
N SER A 57 -1.53 0.50 6.64
CA SER A 57 -2.25 0.61 5.38
C SER A 57 -1.87 -0.56 4.47
N ILE A 58 -2.84 -1.10 3.73
CA ILE A 58 -2.60 -2.09 2.68
C ILE A 58 -3.02 -1.45 1.36
N TRP A 59 -2.10 -1.31 0.42
CA TRP A 59 -2.40 -0.62 -0.84
C TRP A 59 -1.71 -1.23 -2.06
N VAL A 60 -2.26 -0.88 -3.21
CA VAL A 60 -1.74 -1.20 -4.54
C VAL A 60 -1.65 0.09 -5.36
N GLY A 61 -0.57 0.29 -6.11
CA GLY A 61 -0.42 1.51 -6.88
C GLY A 61 0.78 1.61 -7.80
N ILE A 62 0.83 2.71 -8.55
CA ILE A 62 1.85 3.09 -9.53
C ILE A 62 2.50 4.40 -9.08
N GLY A 63 3.81 4.54 -9.27
CA GLY A 63 4.54 5.80 -9.11
C GLY A 63 5.49 5.87 -7.92
N GLY A 64 5.97 7.09 -7.66
CA GLY A 64 7.10 7.33 -6.75
C GLY A 64 6.76 7.10 -5.29
N TRP A 65 7.70 6.57 -4.53
CA TRP A 65 7.57 6.35 -3.08
C TRP A 65 8.11 7.54 -2.30
N ASN A 66 7.59 7.81 -1.10
CA ASN A 66 7.90 9.06 -0.40
C ASN A 66 9.29 8.99 0.26
N ASP A 67 10.09 10.06 0.13
CA ASP A 67 11.51 10.11 0.50
C ASP A 67 11.76 10.25 2.01
N PHE A 68 10.72 10.29 2.85
CA PHE A 68 10.86 10.55 4.30
C PHE A 68 11.23 9.30 5.12
N TYR A 69 10.74 8.12 4.73
CA TYR A 69 11.04 6.84 5.37
C TYR A 69 10.96 5.72 4.32
N GLY A 70 12.08 5.28 3.76
CA GLY A 70 12.07 4.09 2.91
C GLY A 70 12.94 4.12 1.67
N THR A 71 12.91 2.96 1.01
CA THR A 71 13.84 2.52 -0.04
C THR A 71 13.85 3.42 -1.27
N ALA A 72 15.05 3.69 -1.81
CA ALA A 72 15.27 4.46 -3.03
C ALA A 72 14.27 4.08 -4.14
N SER A 73 13.35 4.99 -4.44
CA SER A 73 12.43 4.88 -5.58
C SER A 73 13.21 5.15 -6.86
N ALA A 74 12.93 4.39 -7.92
CA ALA A 74 13.42 4.70 -9.26
C ALA A 74 12.67 5.89 -9.89
N CYS A 75 11.61 6.39 -9.24
CA CYS A 75 10.88 7.56 -9.70
C CYS A 75 11.59 8.86 -9.30
N PRO A 76 11.71 9.84 -10.21
CA PRO A 76 12.24 11.15 -9.87
C PRO A 76 11.47 11.84 -8.73
N ALA A 77 12.17 12.55 -7.86
CA ALA A 77 11.56 13.47 -6.89
C ALA A 77 10.64 14.45 -7.64
N GLY A 78 9.38 14.55 -7.19
CA GLY A 78 8.35 15.33 -7.91
C GLY A 78 7.45 14.51 -8.84
N SER A 79 7.67 13.20 -8.96
CA SER A 79 6.78 12.33 -9.71
C SER A 79 5.41 12.20 -9.05
N GLY A 80 4.40 12.06 -9.90
CA GLY A 80 3.05 11.69 -9.52
C GLY A 80 2.96 10.25 -9.01
N VAL A 81 1.98 10.01 -8.15
CA VAL A 81 1.55 8.72 -7.62
C VAL A 81 0.09 8.49 -7.94
N LEU A 82 -0.29 7.22 -8.00
CA LEU A 82 -1.66 6.77 -8.09
C LEU A 82 -1.79 5.48 -7.30
N ARG A 83 -2.51 5.52 -6.17
CA ARG A 83 -2.63 4.40 -5.23
C ARG A 83 -4.03 4.32 -4.69
N ALA A 84 -4.39 3.12 -4.27
CA ALA A 84 -5.63 2.85 -3.56
C ALA A 84 -5.36 1.80 -2.49
N GLY A 85 -6.04 1.92 -1.35
CA GLY A 85 -5.77 1.08 -0.21
C GLY A 85 -6.90 0.99 0.80
N ILE A 86 -6.62 0.21 1.83
CA ILE A 86 -7.42 0.06 3.04
C ILE A 86 -6.51 0.41 4.22
N ASP A 87 -6.91 1.39 5.01
CA ASP A 87 -6.31 1.63 6.31
C ASP A 87 -6.99 0.77 7.36
N VAL A 88 -6.19 0.16 8.22
CA VAL A 88 -6.64 -0.66 9.34
C VAL A 88 -6.13 -0.02 10.63
N TYR A 89 -7.03 0.21 11.56
CA TYR A 89 -6.74 0.87 12.83
C TYR A 89 -7.16 0.00 14.01
N TYR A 90 -6.46 0.16 15.13
CA TYR A 90 -6.83 -0.42 16.41
C TYR A 90 -6.70 0.63 17.50
N ASP A 91 -7.73 0.79 18.31
CA ASP A 91 -7.74 1.73 19.42
C ASP A 91 -7.18 1.04 20.68
N GLY A 92 -5.95 1.40 21.05
CA GLY A 92 -5.30 0.88 22.25
C GLY A 92 -5.75 1.52 23.56
N PHE A 93 -6.54 2.61 23.52
CA PHE A 93 -7.16 3.18 24.73
C PHE A 93 -8.38 2.36 25.16
N GLU A 94 -9.21 1.97 24.19
CA GLU A 94 -10.44 1.20 24.42
C GLU A 94 -10.26 -0.31 24.23
N ASP A 95 -9.09 -0.75 23.73
CA ASP A 95 -8.76 -2.14 23.41
C ASP A 95 -9.75 -2.77 22.41
N VAL A 96 -10.06 -2.03 21.34
CA VAL A 96 -11.03 -2.44 20.31
C VAL A 96 -10.53 -2.18 18.88
N PRO A 97 -10.87 -3.07 17.92
CA PRO A 97 -10.60 -2.80 16.52
C PRO A 97 -11.47 -1.64 16.02
N MET A 98 -10.88 -0.76 15.22
CA MET A 98 -11.62 0.29 14.53
C MET A 98 -12.00 -0.19 13.14
N GLN A 99 -13.03 0.43 12.55
CA GLN A 99 -13.51 0.05 11.23
C GLN A 99 -12.48 0.39 10.13
N PRO A 100 -12.03 -0.59 9.33
CA PRO A 100 -11.12 -0.32 8.21
C PRO A 100 -11.73 0.56 7.11
N VAL A 101 -10.94 1.51 6.60
CA VAL A 101 -11.41 2.56 5.69
C VAL A 101 -10.69 2.49 4.35
N ALA A 102 -11.47 2.46 3.26
CA ALA A 102 -10.95 2.48 1.90
C ALA A 102 -10.60 3.90 1.44
N TRP A 103 -9.50 4.05 0.69
CA TRP A 103 -9.00 5.35 0.24
C TRP A 103 -8.30 5.33 -1.13
N TYR A 104 -8.18 6.51 -1.71
CA TYR A 104 -7.45 6.82 -2.95
C TYR A 104 -6.43 7.92 -2.70
N GLN A 105 -5.23 7.78 -3.26
CA GLN A 105 -4.20 8.83 -3.26
C GLN A 105 -3.72 9.08 -4.69
N TYR A 106 -3.66 10.36 -5.07
CA TYR A 106 -3.19 10.77 -6.39
C TYR A 106 -2.52 12.14 -6.34
N GLY A 107 -1.60 12.41 -7.27
CA GLY A 107 -0.87 13.69 -7.30
C GLY A 107 0.60 13.51 -6.96
N VAL A 108 1.29 14.57 -6.55
CA VAL A 108 2.74 14.53 -6.36
C VAL A 108 3.09 13.86 -5.03
N SER A 109 3.91 12.80 -5.08
CA SER A 109 4.31 11.99 -3.90
C SER A 109 4.82 12.81 -2.71
N HIS A 110 5.76 13.72 -2.95
CA HIS A 110 6.42 14.49 -1.88
C HIS A 110 5.55 15.61 -1.29
N GLU A 111 4.43 15.95 -1.93
CA GLU A 111 3.46 16.93 -1.43
C GLU A 111 2.30 16.26 -0.66
N GLY A 112 2.40 14.95 -0.41
CA GLY A 112 1.33 14.14 0.21
C GLY A 112 0.21 13.74 -0.77
N GLY A 113 0.12 14.40 -1.93
CA GLY A 113 -0.93 14.18 -2.92
C GLY A 113 -2.33 14.57 -2.41
N ASN A 114 -3.32 14.46 -3.29
CA ASN A 114 -4.73 14.49 -2.91
C ASN A 114 -5.14 13.13 -2.37
N PHE A 115 -5.90 13.14 -1.27
CA PHE A 115 -6.44 11.95 -0.63
C PHE A 115 -7.98 12.00 -0.68
N ALA A 116 -8.61 10.86 -0.96
CA ALA A 116 -10.06 10.75 -0.96
C ALA A 116 -10.49 9.42 -0.36
N TYR A 117 -11.43 9.45 0.59
CA TYR A 117 -12.05 8.23 1.10
C TYR A 117 -12.99 7.64 0.05
N ALA A 118 -12.92 6.32 -0.13
CA ALA A 118 -13.70 5.62 -1.15
C ALA A 118 -15.19 5.52 -0.81
N GLY A 119 -15.65 6.05 0.32
CA GLY A 119 -17.07 6.15 0.67
C GLY A 119 -17.72 4.84 1.10
N PHE A 120 -16.94 3.78 1.31
CA PHE A 120 -17.40 2.57 1.99
C PHE A 120 -16.37 2.08 3.01
N SER A 121 -16.88 1.43 4.05
CA SER A 121 -16.09 0.74 5.05
C SER A 121 -15.93 -0.73 4.72
N SER A 122 -14.86 -1.35 5.20
CA SER A 122 -14.66 -2.80 5.14
C SER A 122 -14.62 -3.40 6.55
N GLU A 123 -14.59 -4.72 6.64
CA GLU A 123 -14.41 -5.45 7.89
C GLU A 123 -13.22 -6.41 7.80
N PRO A 124 -12.60 -6.79 8.94
CA PRO A 124 -11.70 -7.93 8.96
C PRO A 124 -12.31 -9.18 8.31
N GLY A 125 -11.52 -9.82 7.46
CA GLY A 125 -11.91 -11.00 6.67
C GLY A 125 -12.47 -10.69 5.27
N ASP A 126 -12.87 -9.45 4.99
CA ASP A 126 -13.34 -9.05 3.66
C ASP A 126 -12.24 -9.24 2.61
N LEU A 127 -12.62 -9.79 1.45
CA LEU A 127 -11.76 -9.89 0.28
C LEU A 127 -11.88 -8.59 -0.53
N ILE A 128 -10.76 -7.86 -0.60
CA ILE A 128 -10.63 -6.61 -1.33
C ILE A 128 -9.84 -6.84 -2.59
N LYS A 129 -10.29 -6.29 -3.72
CA LYS A 129 -9.51 -6.20 -4.96
C LYS A 129 -9.26 -4.75 -5.30
N ILE A 130 -8.02 -4.44 -5.60
CA ILE A 130 -7.60 -3.12 -6.04
C ILE A 130 -7.04 -3.23 -7.45
N THR A 131 -7.52 -2.37 -8.34
CA THR A 131 -6.99 -2.23 -9.70
C THR A 131 -6.67 -0.78 -9.99
N VAL A 132 -5.40 -0.49 -10.27
CA VAL A 132 -4.93 0.85 -10.61
C VAL A 132 -4.46 0.86 -12.05
N SER A 133 -4.99 1.79 -12.84
CA SER A 133 -4.65 2.02 -14.24
C SER A 133 -4.21 3.46 -14.41
N GLY A 134 -3.01 3.65 -14.94
CA GLY A 134 -2.57 4.95 -15.43
C GLY A 134 -2.27 4.77 -16.90
N VAL A 135 -3.03 5.40 -17.79
CA VAL A 135 -2.73 5.52 -19.23
C VAL A 135 -2.55 7.00 -19.57
N SER A 136 -1.93 7.33 -20.69
CA SER A 136 -1.44 8.69 -20.97
C SER A 136 -2.51 9.79 -20.93
N SER A 137 -3.79 9.44 -21.07
CA SER A 137 -4.92 10.38 -21.04
C SER A 137 -5.82 10.29 -19.80
N ASN A 138 -5.65 9.25 -18.95
CA ASN A 138 -6.54 9.03 -17.82
C ASN A 138 -5.90 8.15 -16.73
N VAL A 139 -6.33 8.38 -15.49
CA VAL A 139 -6.00 7.53 -14.35
C VAL A 139 -7.27 6.98 -13.72
N THR A 140 -7.20 5.76 -13.21
CA THR A 140 -8.32 5.09 -12.54
C THR A 140 -7.75 4.20 -11.44
N ALA A 141 -8.40 4.18 -10.29
CA ALA A 141 -8.03 3.34 -9.16
C ALA A 141 -9.30 2.74 -8.55
N ILE A 142 -9.62 1.49 -8.81
CA ILE A 142 -10.88 0.87 -8.39
C ILE A 142 -10.61 0.03 -7.14
N ILE A 143 -11.44 0.21 -6.10
CA ILE A 143 -11.52 -0.71 -4.95
C ILE A 143 -12.86 -1.43 -5.01
N GLU A 144 -12.80 -2.75 -4.92
CA GLU A 144 -13.94 -3.66 -4.91
C GLU A 144 -13.91 -4.48 -3.62
N ASN A 145 -14.97 -4.39 -2.82
CA ASN A 145 -15.19 -5.26 -1.66
C ASN A 145 -16.09 -6.42 -2.08
N TYR A 146 -15.61 -7.65 -1.91
CA TYR A 146 -16.34 -8.89 -2.21
C TYR A 146 -16.92 -9.56 -0.96
N GLY A 147 -16.71 -8.98 0.24
CA GLY A 147 -17.11 -9.56 1.51
C GLY A 147 -16.32 -10.84 1.84
N LYS A 148 -16.93 -11.71 2.65
CA LYS A 148 -16.29 -12.94 3.19
C LYS A 148 -16.31 -14.12 2.19
N VAL A 149 -15.96 -13.87 0.92
CA VAL A 149 -15.80 -14.90 -0.12
C VAL A 149 -14.34 -15.33 -0.29
N ASN A 150 -14.09 -16.47 -0.96
CA ASN A 150 -12.75 -17.04 -1.15
C ASN A 150 -12.00 -16.56 -2.39
N THR A 151 -12.70 -16.04 -3.39
CA THR A 151 -12.10 -15.60 -4.65
C THR A 151 -12.94 -14.51 -5.28
N THR A 152 -12.32 -13.64 -6.07
CA THR A 152 -13.05 -12.64 -6.86
C THR A 152 -13.62 -13.25 -8.15
N VAL A 153 -13.07 -14.38 -8.60
CA VAL A 153 -13.48 -15.04 -9.84
C VAL A 153 -14.89 -15.60 -9.70
N GLY A 154 -15.79 -15.14 -10.59
CA GLY A 154 -17.19 -15.57 -10.59
C GLY A 154 -18.06 -14.94 -9.50
N ASN A 155 -17.50 -14.04 -8.67
CA ASN A 155 -18.25 -13.28 -7.68
C ASN A 155 -18.44 -11.83 -8.15
N THR A 156 -19.52 -11.21 -7.68
CA THR A 156 -19.79 -9.77 -7.89
C THR A 156 -19.42 -9.04 -6.61
N PRO A 157 -18.71 -7.90 -6.68
CA PRO A 157 -18.42 -7.12 -5.48
C PRO A 157 -19.72 -6.59 -4.84
N ILE A 158 -19.80 -6.69 -3.51
CA ILE A 158 -20.91 -6.13 -2.72
C ILE A 158 -20.84 -4.61 -2.67
N GLN A 159 -19.64 -4.05 -2.78
CA GLN A 159 -19.39 -2.62 -2.91
C GLN A 159 -18.30 -2.38 -3.94
N LYS A 160 -18.55 -1.42 -4.83
CA LYS A 160 -17.59 -1.00 -5.85
C LYS A 160 -17.69 0.49 -5.99
N MET A 161 -16.57 1.17 -5.79
CA MET A 161 -16.49 2.61 -6.02
C MET A 161 -15.50 2.84 -7.14
N PRO A 162 -15.96 3.13 -8.36
CA PRO A 162 -15.05 3.68 -9.35
C PRO A 162 -14.67 5.09 -8.90
N PRO A 163 -13.41 5.51 -9.03
CA PRO A 163 -13.11 6.90 -8.83
C PRO A 163 -13.49 7.63 -10.11
N THR A 164 -14.42 8.56 -10.01
CA THR A 164 -14.79 9.42 -11.13
C THR A 164 -13.85 10.63 -11.15
N PHE A 165 -12.57 10.45 -11.54
CA PHE A 165 -11.61 11.57 -11.66
C PHE A 165 -11.64 12.23 -13.04
N GLY A 166 -12.81 12.70 -13.47
CA GLY A 166 -13.03 13.25 -14.82
C GLY A 166 -12.34 14.59 -15.11
N PHE A 167 -11.77 15.28 -14.12
CA PHE A 167 -11.16 16.61 -14.32
C PHE A 167 -9.75 16.79 -13.70
N GLN A 168 -9.35 15.95 -12.74
CA GLN A 168 -8.02 15.99 -12.10
C GLN A 168 -7.11 14.84 -12.55
N GLY A 169 -7.66 13.81 -13.20
CA GLY A 169 -6.90 12.64 -13.61
C GLY A 169 -5.89 12.91 -14.75
N SER A 170 -6.13 13.91 -15.60
CA SER A 170 -5.26 14.21 -16.74
C SER A 170 -3.91 14.82 -16.35
N GLU A 171 -3.87 15.68 -15.33
CA GLU A 171 -2.61 16.26 -14.84
C GLU A 171 -1.78 15.22 -14.09
N VAL A 172 -2.41 14.39 -13.26
CA VAL A 172 -1.73 13.25 -12.62
C VAL A 172 -1.21 12.27 -13.66
N ALA A 173 -1.99 11.98 -14.72
CA ALA A 173 -1.56 11.07 -15.78
C ALA A 173 -0.24 11.49 -16.45
N LYS A 174 0.01 12.81 -16.55
CA LYS A 174 1.21 13.40 -17.16
C LYS A 174 2.43 13.31 -16.23
N THR A 175 2.24 13.44 -14.92
CA THR A 175 3.33 13.44 -13.95
C THR A 175 3.56 12.07 -13.31
N LEU A 176 2.63 11.13 -13.46
CA LEU A 176 2.72 9.78 -12.91
C LEU A 176 4.00 9.09 -13.39
N CYS A 177 4.84 8.71 -12.43
CA CYS A 177 5.97 7.85 -12.72
C CYS A 177 5.46 6.44 -13.04
N ARG A 178 5.74 5.96 -14.25
CA ARG A 178 5.25 4.65 -14.73
C ARG A 178 6.36 3.60 -14.78
N SER A 179 7.46 3.83 -14.07
CA SER A 179 8.56 2.87 -13.98
C SER A 179 8.47 1.98 -12.74
N GLU A 180 7.62 2.32 -11.77
CA GLU A 180 7.44 1.52 -10.54
C GLU A 180 5.97 1.31 -10.20
N ALA A 181 5.67 0.15 -9.63
CA ALA A 181 4.38 -0.19 -9.06
C ALA A 181 4.58 -1.14 -7.86
N GLY A 182 3.62 -1.20 -6.94
CA GLY A 182 3.79 -1.97 -5.72
C GLY A 182 2.52 -2.52 -5.10
N TRP A 183 2.71 -3.62 -4.37
CA TRP A 183 1.75 -4.20 -3.42
C TRP A 183 2.37 -4.10 -2.03
N ILE A 184 1.85 -3.20 -1.21
CA ILE A 184 2.56 -2.76 -0.01
C ILE A 184 1.64 -2.78 1.22
N VAL A 185 2.24 -3.20 2.33
CA VAL A 185 1.82 -2.90 3.69
C VAL A 185 2.69 -1.75 4.19
N GLU A 186 2.07 -0.64 4.56
CA GLU A 186 2.76 0.58 4.98
C GLU A 186 2.39 0.92 6.43
N ASN A 187 3.37 1.33 7.23
CA ASN A 187 3.09 1.92 8.53
C ASN A 187 2.53 3.33 8.33
N GLY A 188 1.41 3.63 8.99
CA GLY A 188 0.78 4.94 8.92
C GLY A 188 1.69 6.04 9.46
N MET A 189 1.47 7.27 9.00
CA MET A 189 2.16 8.46 9.50
C MET A 189 1.18 9.30 10.33
N SER A 190 1.66 9.90 11.40
CA SER A 190 0.91 10.87 12.18
C SER A 190 0.69 12.17 11.39
N GLU A 191 -0.34 12.92 11.76
CA GLU A 191 -0.58 14.29 11.25
C GLU A 191 0.29 15.36 11.95
N THR A 192 1.31 14.95 12.73
CA THR A 192 2.21 15.89 13.42
C THR A 192 3.15 16.59 12.44
N VAL A 193 3.78 17.68 12.90
CA VAL A 193 4.80 18.40 12.13
C VAL A 193 6.11 18.41 12.92
N PRO A 194 7.13 17.62 12.53
CA PRO A 194 7.17 16.71 11.38
C PRO A 194 6.28 15.46 11.57
N PRO A 195 5.85 14.80 10.47
CA PRO A 195 5.11 13.55 10.55
C PRO A 195 6.03 12.41 11.01
N GLU A 196 5.52 11.57 11.91
CA GLU A 196 6.25 10.43 12.50
C GLU A 196 5.43 9.14 12.28
N PRO A 197 6.08 7.98 12.08
CA PRO A 197 5.36 6.72 11.95
C PRO A 197 4.53 6.44 13.21
N VAL A 198 3.24 6.13 13.05
CA VAL A 198 2.41 5.66 14.16
C VAL A 198 2.86 4.27 14.61
N VAL A 199 2.39 3.79 15.75
CA VAL A 199 2.73 2.44 16.18
C VAL A 199 2.10 1.43 15.21
N LEU A 200 2.93 0.55 14.63
CA LEU A 200 2.44 -0.45 13.70
C LEU A 200 1.57 -1.46 14.46
N ALA A 201 0.31 -1.61 14.03
CA ALA A 201 -0.57 -2.61 14.63
C ALA A 201 -0.02 -4.04 14.42
N ASN A 202 -0.34 -4.94 15.33
CA ASN A 202 -0.07 -6.35 15.14
C ASN A 202 -1.11 -6.95 14.20
N PHE A 203 -0.69 -7.80 13.28
CA PHE A 203 -1.53 -8.58 12.37
C PHE A 203 -0.81 -9.91 12.10
N THR A 204 -1.52 -10.97 11.69
CA THR A 204 -0.84 -12.25 11.44
C THR A 204 -0.03 -12.20 10.14
N GLU A 205 -0.72 -12.00 9.03
CA GLU A 205 -0.12 -11.83 7.71
C GLU A 205 -1.08 -11.10 6.77
N VAL A 206 -0.52 -10.41 5.79
CA VAL A 206 -1.23 -9.93 4.61
C VAL A 206 -0.78 -10.78 3.43
N VAL A 207 -1.74 -11.38 2.73
CA VAL A 207 -1.49 -12.17 1.52
C VAL A 207 -2.14 -11.47 0.34
N PHE A 208 -1.31 -10.97 -0.57
CA PHE A 208 -1.76 -10.49 -1.86
C PHE A 208 -1.80 -11.66 -2.85
N GLY A 209 -2.95 -11.90 -3.46
CA GLY A 209 -3.18 -12.79 -4.58
C GLY A 209 -3.68 -12.04 -5.82
N GLU A 210 -3.92 -12.77 -6.92
CA GLU A 210 -4.40 -12.18 -8.19
C GLU A 210 -3.51 -11.03 -8.68
N LEU A 211 -2.20 -11.18 -8.50
CA LEU A 211 -1.21 -10.16 -8.84
C LEU A 211 -1.03 -10.08 -10.36
N ASP A 212 -1.20 -8.89 -10.91
CA ASP A 212 -0.92 -8.59 -12.32
C ASP A 212 -0.32 -7.20 -12.41
N VAL A 213 0.73 -7.08 -13.22
CA VAL A 213 1.24 -5.80 -13.71
C VAL A 213 1.25 -5.88 -15.22
N SER A 214 0.62 -4.92 -15.87
CA SER A 214 0.60 -4.79 -17.32
C SER A 214 1.38 -3.56 -17.75
N THR A 215 2.10 -3.70 -18.85
CA THR A 215 2.96 -2.64 -19.41
C THR A 215 2.49 -2.22 -20.81
N SER A 216 2.99 -1.10 -21.32
CA SER A 216 2.67 -0.59 -22.66
C SER A 216 3.12 -1.51 -23.80
N SER A 217 4.16 -2.32 -23.58
CA SER A 217 4.60 -3.36 -24.52
C SER A 217 3.74 -4.62 -24.52
N GLY A 218 2.82 -4.75 -23.55
CA GLY A 218 2.06 -5.97 -23.28
C GLY A 218 2.81 -7.00 -22.42
N ALA A 219 4.04 -6.70 -21.99
CA ALA A 219 4.74 -7.53 -21.02
C ALA A 219 3.99 -7.54 -19.68
N LYS A 220 3.99 -8.70 -19.03
CA LYS A 220 3.38 -8.91 -17.72
C LYS A 220 4.44 -9.06 -16.64
N GLY A 221 4.31 -8.28 -15.57
CA GLY A 221 5.11 -8.38 -14.35
C GLY A 221 4.44 -9.26 -13.29
N SER A 222 5.22 -9.74 -12.32
CA SER A 222 4.75 -10.60 -11.23
C SER A 222 5.52 -10.35 -9.93
N ALA A 223 5.05 -10.91 -8.81
CA ALA A 223 5.69 -10.73 -7.50
C ALA A 223 7.11 -11.30 -7.41
N THR A 224 7.42 -12.40 -8.11
CA THR A 224 8.75 -13.02 -8.05
C THR A 224 9.83 -12.23 -8.78
N THR A 225 9.43 -11.35 -9.70
CA THR A 225 10.33 -10.44 -10.42
C THR A 225 10.45 -9.07 -9.74
N ALA A 226 9.66 -8.82 -8.69
CA ALA A 226 9.65 -7.58 -7.94
C ALA A 226 10.67 -7.62 -6.79
N LYS A 227 11.18 -6.45 -6.42
CA LYS A 227 12.04 -6.28 -5.25
C LYS A 227 11.21 -6.37 -3.98
N LEU A 228 11.53 -7.33 -3.13
CA LEU A 228 10.92 -7.43 -1.80
C LEU A 228 11.47 -6.35 -0.86
N VAL A 229 10.56 -5.71 -0.13
CA VAL A 229 10.88 -4.70 0.89
C VAL A 229 10.21 -5.08 2.20
N ASN A 230 10.75 -4.59 3.32
CA ASN A 230 10.24 -4.86 4.66
C ASN A 230 10.14 -3.56 5.44
N ILE A 231 9.13 -3.46 6.30
CA ILE A 231 9.05 -2.41 7.31
C ILE A 231 10.23 -2.62 8.26
N ASN A 232 11.05 -1.59 8.43
CA ASN A 232 12.18 -1.58 9.33
C ASN A 232 12.22 -0.23 10.05
N LEU A 233 11.79 -0.21 11.31
CA LEU A 233 11.71 1.00 12.13
C LEU A 233 12.45 0.74 13.44
N PRO A 234 13.69 1.26 13.60
CA PRO A 234 14.50 1.04 14.79
C PRO A 234 13.75 1.37 16.09
N ASP A 235 13.00 2.47 16.10
CA ASP A 235 12.24 2.95 17.27
C ASP A 235 11.09 2.01 17.67
N GLN A 236 10.68 1.10 16.79
CA GLN A 236 9.64 0.10 17.05
C GLN A 236 10.20 -1.34 17.13
N GLY A 237 11.53 -1.50 17.19
CA GLY A 237 12.17 -2.81 17.31
C GLY A 237 12.80 -3.35 16.02
N GLY A 238 13.07 -2.49 15.03
CA GLY A 238 13.77 -2.85 13.79
C GLY A 238 12.84 -3.45 12.74
N LYS A 239 13.20 -4.62 12.17
CA LYS A 239 12.41 -5.28 11.12
C LYS A 239 11.05 -5.70 11.66
N LEU A 240 9.97 -5.09 11.19
CA LEU A 240 8.59 -5.29 11.65
C LEU A 240 7.75 -6.18 10.72
N THR A 241 8.20 -6.40 9.49
CA THR A 241 7.57 -7.35 8.56
C THR A 241 8.60 -8.28 7.93
N ASP A 242 8.15 -9.48 7.57
CA ASP A 242 8.87 -10.43 6.73
C ASP A 242 8.07 -10.74 5.47
N CYS A 243 8.44 -10.09 4.36
CA CYS A 243 7.77 -10.19 3.07
C CYS A 243 8.49 -11.18 2.15
N SER A 244 7.70 -12.01 1.47
CA SER A 244 8.15 -13.08 0.58
C SER A 244 7.18 -13.28 -0.59
N ALA A 245 7.71 -13.66 -1.76
CA ALA A 245 6.93 -14.03 -2.93
C ALA A 245 7.09 -15.53 -3.20
N PRO A 246 6.29 -16.41 -2.57
CA PRO A 246 6.45 -17.86 -2.71
C PRO A 246 6.20 -18.36 -4.14
N ASN A 247 5.43 -17.62 -4.93
CA ASN A 247 5.22 -17.87 -6.36
C ASN A 247 4.86 -16.55 -7.08
N ALA A 248 4.75 -16.59 -8.41
CA ALA A 248 4.51 -15.39 -9.23
C ALA A 248 3.20 -14.66 -8.92
N SER A 249 2.19 -15.38 -8.43
CA SER A 249 0.83 -14.87 -8.22
C SER A 249 0.53 -14.54 -6.76
N GLU A 250 1.51 -14.66 -5.87
CA GLU A 250 1.32 -14.49 -4.43
C GLU A 250 2.48 -13.73 -3.77
N LEU A 251 2.13 -12.75 -2.94
CA LEU A 251 3.03 -12.03 -2.05
C LEU A 251 2.48 -12.16 -0.63
N ARG A 252 3.34 -12.52 0.33
CA ARG A 252 3.01 -12.61 1.75
C ARG A 252 3.86 -11.65 2.54
N CYS A 253 3.26 -10.86 3.41
CA CYS A 253 3.94 -10.04 4.41
C CYS A 253 3.46 -10.45 5.80
N ARG A 254 4.35 -11.06 6.58
CA ARG A 254 4.06 -11.46 7.97
C ARG A 254 4.54 -10.38 8.93
N ARG A 255 3.79 -10.12 10.01
CA ARG A 255 4.28 -9.28 11.10
C ARG A 255 5.36 -10.06 11.88
N THR A 256 6.46 -9.41 12.22
CA THR A 256 7.51 -9.98 13.07
C THR A 256 7.40 -9.45 14.49
N LEU A 257 7.14 -10.34 15.44
CA LEU A 257 7.15 -10.00 16.86
C LEU A 257 8.61 -9.97 17.33
N ASN A 258 9.21 -8.77 17.34
CA ASN A 258 10.49 -8.53 18.01
C ASN A 258 10.26 -8.00 19.43
#